data_AF-A0A344LDD1-F1
#
_entry.id   AF-A0A344LDD1-F1
#
_cell.length_a   1.000
_cell.length_b   1.000
_cell.length_c   1.000
_cell.angle_alpha   90.00
_cell.angle_beta   90.00
_cell.angle_gamma   90.00
#
_symmetry.space_group_name_H-M   'P 1'
#
loop_
_entity.id
_entity.type
_entity.pdbx_description
1 polymer ?
#
loop_
_entity_poly.entity_id
_entity_poly.type
_entity_poly.pdbx_seq_one_letter_code
_entity_poly.pdbx_strand_id
1 'polypeptide(L)'
;MTRRFDPEQIAELAKKVGGLKDSFGTASTDLGDGNPGGAYGSLKNAADSAKTMQGFYSGVNAEFGAAAKLVEAASQALAHAAERMRTDEDAAVYTLGGAKAERD
;
A
#
# COMPACT_ATOMS: atom_id res chain seq x y z
N MET A 1 25.88 19.32 -5.58
CA MET A 1 24.65 19.30 -4.77
C MET A 1 24.29 17.85 -4.52
N THR A 2 24.40 17.37 -3.29
CA THR A 2 23.86 16.06 -2.89
C THR A 2 22.36 16.26 -2.65
N ARG A 3 21.52 15.55 -3.41
CA ARG A 3 20.06 15.57 -3.24
C ARG A 3 19.71 15.16 -1.81
N ARG A 4 18.74 15.84 -1.20
CA ARG A 4 18.22 15.46 0.12
C ARG A 4 17.27 14.24 0.04
N PHE A 5 16.67 14.02 -1.14
CA PHE A 5 15.83 12.87 -1.46
C PHE A 5 16.05 12.44 -2.91
N ASP A 6 16.27 11.14 -3.12
CA ASP A 6 16.56 10.55 -4.43
C ASP A 6 15.27 9.95 -5.04
N PRO A 7 14.87 10.35 -6.26
CA PRO A 7 13.68 9.81 -6.93
C PRO A 7 13.69 8.29 -7.05
N GLU A 8 14.86 7.66 -7.22
CA GLU A 8 14.97 6.20 -7.27
C GLU A 8 14.68 5.56 -5.92
N GLN A 9 15.15 6.17 -4.82
CA GLN A 9 14.86 5.68 -3.47
C GLN A 9 13.38 5.85 -3.12
N ILE A 10 12.73 6.91 -3.58
CA ILE A 10 11.28 7.11 -3.40
C ILE A 10 10.49 6.09 -4.22
N ALA A 11 10.91 5.80 -5.46
CA ALA A 11 10.28 4.77 -6.29
C ALA A 11 10.45 3.35 -5.69
N GLU A 12 11.63 3.04 -5.15
CA GLU A 12 11.86 1.77 -4.44
C GLU A 12 11.04 1.68 -3.15
N LEU A 13 10.88 2.78 -2.42
CA LEU A 13 9.96 2.84 -1.28
C LEU A 13 8.52 2.63 -1.74
N ALA A 14 8.09 3.23 -2.85
CA ALA A 14 6.75 3.04 -3.41
C ALA A 14 6.48 1.56 -3.74
N LYS A 15 7.45 0.84 -4.30
CA LYS A 15 7.34 -0.60 -4.57
C LYS A 15 7.24 -1.41 -3.27
N LYS A 16 8.09 -1.13 -2.28
CA LYS A 16 8.06 -1.81 -0.98
C LYS A 16 6.73 -1.57 -0.26
N VAL A 17 6.24 -0.33 -0.30
CA VAL A 17 4.93 0.03 0.23
C VAL A 17 3.84 -0.70 -0.54
N GLY A 18 3.86 -0.68 -1.87
CA GLY A 18 2.92 -1.44 -2.71
C GLY A 18 2.86 -2.93 -2.35
N GLY A 19 4.00 -3.56 -2.07
CA GLY A 19 4.06 -4.97 -1.65
C GLY A 19 3.41 -5.27 -0.29
N LEU A 20 3.22 -4.28 0.59
CA LEU A 20 2.48 -4.48 1.85
C LEU A 20 1.00 -4.80 1.58
N LYS A 21 0.42 -4.33 0.45
CA LYS A 21 -0.93 -4.70 0.02
C LYS A 21 -1.07 -6.21 -0.12
N ASP A 22 -0.09 -6.86 -0.72
CA ASP A 22 -0.09 -8.31 -0.95
C ASP A 22 0.01 -9.07 0.38
N SER A 23 0.78 -8.55 1.34
CA SER A 23 0.85 -9.08 2.70
C SER A 23 -0.49 -8.97 3.43
N PHE A 24 -1.22 -7.86 3.29
CA PHE A 24 -2.57 -7.75 3.86
C PHE A 24 -3.58 -8.69 3.19
N GLY A 25 -3.49 -8.86 1.86
CA GLY A 25 -4.32 -9.82 1.12
C GLY A 25 -4.05 -11.27 1.55
N THR A 26 -2.77 -11.63 1.69
CA THR A 26 -2.35 -12.94 2.21
C THR A 26 -2.82 -13.14 3.64
N ALA A 27 -2.60 -12.17 4.53
CA ALA A 27 -3.04 -12.25 5.93
C ALA A 27 -4.56 -12.40 6.04
N SER A 28 -5.33 -11.72 5.20
CA SER A 28 -6.79 -11.88 5.14
C SER A 28 -7.21 -13.27 4.65
N THR A 29 -6.51 -13.81 3.66
CA THR A 29 -6.74 -15.16 3.13
C THR A 29 -6.41 -16.22 4.17
N ASP A 30 -5.27 -16.10 4.83
CA ASP A 30 -4.79 -17.02 5.88
C ASP A 30 -5.67 -16.98 7.12
N LEU A 31 -6.21 -15.80 7.46
CA LEU A 31 -7.17 -15.65 8.56
C LEU A 31 -8.50 -16.36 8.24
N GLY A 32 -8.90 -16.42 6.97
CA GLY A 32 -10.14 -17.04 6.52
C GLY A 32 -11.39 -16.23 6.90
N ASP A 33 -12.56 -16.83 6.74
CA ASP A 33 -13.87 -16.20 7.02
C ASP A 33 -14.31 -16.36 8.48
N GLY A 34 -13.50 -17.01 9.32
CA GLY A 34 -13.83 -17.33 10.70
C GLY A 34 -15.03 -18.26 10.83
N ASN A 35 -15.40 -19.00 9.78
CA ASN A 35 -16.49 -19.95 9.81
C ASN A 35 -16.06 -21.16 10.67
N PRO A 36 -16.68 -21.36 11.84
CA PRO A 36 -16.31 -22.47 12.72
C PRO A 36 -16.89 -23.80 12.25
N GLY A 37 -17.64 -23.83 11.13
CA GLY A 37 -18.30 -25.01 10.61
C GLY A 37 -19.25 -25.62 11.65
N GLY A 38 -19.06 -26.90 11.95
CA GLY A 38 -19.81 -27.61 12.99
C GLY A 38 -19.22 -27.52 14.40
N ALA A 39 -18.12 -26.79 14.61
CA ALA A 39 -17.36 -26.84 15.87
C ALA A 39 -18.18 -26.42 17.11
N TYR A 40 -19.15 -25.53 16.92
CA TYR A 40 -20.05 -25.11 17.99
C TYR A 40 -21.35 -25.94 18.09
N GLY A 41 -21.63 -26.84 17.14
CA GLY A 41 -22.86 -27.63 17.13
C GLY A 41 -24.14 -26.77 17.03
N SER A 42 -25.30 -27.38 17.25
CA SER A 42 -26.63 -26.77 17.03
C SER A 42 -27.22 -26.08 18.28
N LEU A 43 -26.51 -26.10 19.41
CA LEU A 43 -27.00 -25.51 20.65
C LEU A 43 -27.00 -23.97 20.52
N LYS A 44 -28.11 -23.33 20.92
CA LYS A 44 -28.35 -21.88 20.73
C LYS A 44 -27.17 -21.00 21.18
N ASN A 45 -26.64 -21.23 22.38
CA ASN A 45 -25.52 -20.45 22.93
C ASN A 45 -24.22 -20.61 22.14
N ALA A 46 -24.04 -21.78 21.53
CA ALA A 46 -22.86 -22.10 20.74
C ALA A 46 -23.00 -21.53 19.31
N ALA A 47 -24.21 -21.53 18.74
CA ALA A 47 -24.51 -20.83 17.49
C ALA A 47 -24.33 -19.30 17.61
N ASP A 48 -24.63 -18.70 18.76
CA ASP A 48 -24.40 -17.28 19.00
C ASP A 48 -22.89 -16.95 19.13
N SER A 49 -22.12 -17.87 19.73
CA SER A 49 -20.66 -17.78 19.78
C SER A 49 -20.04 -17.90 18.38
N ALA A 50 -20.55 -18.82 17.55
CA ALA A 50 -20.13 -19.01 16.17
C ALA A 50 -20.32 -17.74 15.33
N LYS A 51 -21.49 -17.09 15.44
CA LYS A 51 -21.76 -15.81 14.76
C LYS A 51 -20.87 -14.67 15.24
N THR A 52 -20.61 -14.61 16.54
CA THR A 52 -19.73 -13.59 17.12
C THR A 52 -18.31 -13.74 16.58
N MET A 53 -17.81 -14.97 16.51
CA MET A 53 -16.49 -15.26 15.95
C MET A 53 -16.44 -14.93 14.45
N GLN A 54 -17.41 -15.38 13.67
CA GLN A 54 -17.49 -15.05 12.25
C GLN A 54 -17.56 -13.52 12.01
N GLY A 55 -18.32 -12.79 12.84
CA GLY A 55 -18.39 -11.34 12.79
C GLY A 55 -17.05 -10.67 13.11
N PHE A 56 -16.32 -11.18 14.11
CA PHE A 56 -14.98 -10.70 14.44
C PHE A 56 -14.02 -10.87 13.25
N TYR A 57 -13.96 -12.06 12.64
CA TYR A 57 -13.10 -12.34 11.49
C TYR A 57 -13.48 -11.48 10.28
N SER A 58 -14.77 -11.32 10.01
CA SER A 58 -15.26 -10.42 8.96
C SER A 58 -14.83 -8.96 9.21
N GLY A 59 -14.85 -8.51 10.47
CA GLY A 59 -14.39 -7.17 10.83
C GLY A 59 -12.89 -7.00 10.60
N VAL A 60 -12.08 -7.96 11.04
CA VAL A 60 -10.62 -7.93 10.83
C VAL A 60 -10.27 -7.94 9.34
N ASN A 61 -10.94 -8.76 8.53
CA ASN A 61 -10.75 -8.78 7.07
C ASN A 61 -11.12 -7.44 6.42
N ALA A 62 -12.16 -6.75 6.91
CA ALA A 62 -12.51 -5.42 6.42
C ALA A 62 -11.40 -4.40 6.71
N GLU A 63 -10.80 -4.44 7.91
CA GLU A 63 -9.66 -3.59 8.28
C GLU A 63 -8.42 -3.89 7.43
N PHE A 64 -8.11 -5.17 7.16
CA PHE A 64 -7.04 -5.52 6.23
C PHE A 64 -7.29 -5.00 4.82
N GLY A 65 -8.53 -5.08 4.33
CA GLY A 65 -8.93 -4.50 3.05
C GLY A 65 -8.78 -2.97 3.02
N ALA A 66 -9.10 -2.28 4.11
CA ALA A 66 -8.92 -0.84 4.23
C ALA A 66 -7.43 -0.45 4.25
N ALA A 67 -6.61 -1.17 5.02
CA ALA A 67 -5.16 -0.98 5.08
C ALA A 67 -4.51 -1.21 3.71
N ALA A 68 -4.91 -2.26 2.99
CA ALA A 68 -4.45 -2.56 1.63
C ALA A 68 -4.71 -1.40 0.66
N LYS A 69 -5.89 -0.78 0.70
CA LYS A 69 -6.24 0.39 -0.13
C LYS A 69 -5.42 1.63 0.24
N LEU A 70 -5.19 1.86 1.53
CA LEU A 70 -4.43 3.03 2.00
C LEU A 70 -2.96 2.93 1.59
N VAL A 71 -2.40 1.73 1.69
CA VAL A 71 -1.05 1.41 1.23
C VAL A 71 -0.92 1.53 -0.29
N GLU A 72 -1.91 1.07 -1.06
CA GLU A 72 -1.93 1.25 -2.50
C GLU A 72 -1.95 2.73 -2.89
N ALA A 73 -2.81 3.54 -2.26
CA ALA A 73 -2.86 4.97 -2.49
C ALA A 73 -1.53 5.66 -2.13
N ALA A 74 -0.89 5.26 -1.02
CA ALA A 74 0.42 5.78 -0.62
C ALA A 74 1.51 5.41 -1.63
N SER A 75 1.51 4.16 -2.12
CA SER A 75 2.44 3.69 -3.17
C SER A 75 2.29 4.52 -4.45
N GLN A 76 1.06 4.74 -4.91
CA GLN A 76 0.79 5.56 -6.10
C GLN A 76 1.22 7.02 -5.92
N ALA A 77 0.94 7.62 -4.75
CA ALA A 77 1.36 8.97 -4.44
C ALA A 77 2.90 9.13 -4.42
N LEU A 78 3.61 8.15 -3.86
CA LEU A 78 5.08 8.11 -3.86
C LEU A 78 5.65 7.95 -5.27
N ALA A 79 5.08 7.06 -6.09
CA ALA A 79 5.50 6.88 -7.48
C ALA A 79 5.31 8.16 -8.29
N HIS A 80 4.15 8.80 -8.17
CA HIS A 80 3.87 10.07 -8.84
C HIS A 80 4.78 11.21 -8.36
N ALA A 81 5.11 11.25 -7.06
CA ALA A 81 6.08 12.21 -6.53
C ALA A 81 7.48 11.98 -7.12
N ALA A 82 7.93 10.73 -7.22
CA ALA A 82 9.21 10.37 -7.83
C ALA A 82 9.27 10.76 -9.31
N GLU A 83 8.19 10.55 -10.06
CA GLU A 83 8.09 10.97 -11.47
C GLU A 83 8.18 12.48 -11.62
N ARG A 84 7.43 13.25 -10.83
CA ARG A 84 7.50 14.72 -10.86
C ARG A 84 8.91 15.22 -10.55
N MET A 85 9.58 14.64 -9.56
CA MET A 85 10.96 15.01 -9.24
C MET A 85 11.92 14.77 -10.40
N ARG A 86 11.75 13.68 -11.17
CA ARG A 86 12.55 13.44 -12.39
C ARG A 86 12.26 14.47 -13.47
N THR A 87 10.99 14.75 -13.74
CA THR A 87 10.59 15.72 -14.78
C THR A 87 11.06 17.14 -14.47
N ASP A 88 10.91 17.59 -13.21
CA ASP A 88 11.37 18.91 -12.79
C ASP A 88 12.90 19.03 -12.92
N GLU A 89 13.64 17.94 -12.68
CA GLU A 89 15.09 17.88 -12.87
C GLU A 89 15.51 17.89 -14.34
N ASP A 90 14.86 17.11 -15.20
CA ASP A 90 15.15 17.12 -16.64
C ASP A 90 14.88 18.51 -17.23
N ALA A 91 13.81 19.19 -16.79
CA ALA A 91 13.50 20.55 -17.18
C ALA A 91 14.55 21.57 -16.68
N ALA A 92 15.02 21.43 -15.43
CA ALA A 92 16.07 22.28 -14.87
C ALA A 92 17.44 22.05 -15.52
N VAL A 93 17.81 20.80 -15.82
CA VAL A 93 19.04 20.46 -16.55
C VAL A 93 18.98 20.97 -17.98
N TYR A 94 17.83 20.83 -18.65
CA TYR A 94 17.63 21.36 -20.00
C TYR A 94 17.77 22.89 -20.04
N THR A 95 17.16 23.62 -19.10
CA THR A 95 17.26 25.08 -19.03
C THR A 95 18.64 25.58 -18.62
N LEU A 96 19.30 24.95 -17.64
CA LEU A 96 20.67 25.32 -17.23
C LEU A 96 21.74 24.89 -18.26
N GLY A 97 21.51 23.80 -18.98
CA GLY A 97 22.36 23.32 -20.07
C GLY A 97 22.22 24.17 -21.33
N GLY A 98 21.00 24.62 -21.65
CA GLY A 98 20.74 25.53 -22.78
C GLY A 98 21.29 26.94 -22.56
N ALA A 99 21.28 27.44 -21.32
CA ALA A 99 21.82 28.77 -20.99
C ALA A 99 23.36 28.88 -21.06
N LYS A 100 24.08 27.76 -21.23
CA LYS A 100 25.55 27.74 -21.35
C LYS A 100 26.06 27.95 -22.78
N ALA A 101 25.18 28.04 -23.78
CA ALA A 101 25.55 28.09 -25.19
C ALA A 101 25.57 29.50 -25.82
N GLU A 102 25.26 30.58 -25.08
CA GLU A 102 25.33 31.95 -25.62
C GLU A 102 26.08 32.88 -24.67
N ARG A 103 27.41 32.74 -24.64
CA ARG A 103 28.34 33.80 -24.22
C ARG A 103 29.62 33.66 -25.03
N ASP A 104 29.55 34.08 -26.29
CA ASP A 104 30.70 34.60 -27.05
C ASP A 104 30.73 36.14 -26.91
#